data_AF-A0A7J8ZHD5-F1
#
_entry.id   AF-A0A7J8ZHD5-F1
#
_cell.length_a   1.000
_cell.length_b   1.000
_cell.length_c   1.000
_cell.angle_alpha   90.00
_cell.angle_beta   90.00
_cell.angle_gamma   90.00
#
_symmetry.space_group_name_H-M   'P 1'
#
loop_
_entity.id
_entity.type
_entity.pdbx_description
1 polymer ?
#
loop_
_entity_poly.entity_id
_entity_poly.type
_entity_poly.pdbx_seq_one_letter_code
_entity_poly.pdbx_strand_id
1 'polypeptide(L)'
;MDLTEGVGESSSPPRSFGSFNSYDVRNDVFNRLVESGHEQAISNPDFRDFLYSHFNRLPASYGLDVNMDRVEDVLLHHKLLALAKDPERRPVYHIRFLENLCTKADAIDDKQYINSLSPQSFDDGDSEKVVPSHKRDHPVDFEPCFKLEDLNLDVRKNSKCEDDIHLTENFTKRQEIVHIPTHEVIFSTTDRPKLLSQLSALLSDIGLNIREAHVFSTTDGYSLSVFVVDGWPVEDTDGLNKAMEKAVARSK
;
A
#
# COMPACT_ATOMS: atom_id res chain seq x y z
N MET A 1 -51.08 38.04 35.93
CA MET A 1 -51.26 37.03 34.87
C MET A 1 -49.88 36.57 34.50
N ASP A 2 -49.66 35.26 34.58
CA ASP A 2 -48.33 34.65 34.60
C ASP A 2 -47.84 34.41 33.17
N LEU A 3 -46.55 34.62 32.90
CA LEU A 3 -45.93 34.37 31.60
C LEU A 3 -45.05 33.14 31.71
N THR A 4 -45.65 31.96 31.53
CA THR A 4 -44.93 30.68 31.57
C THR A 4 -44.01 30.53 30.36
N GLU A 5 -42.71 30.65 30.62
CA GLU A 5 -41.63 30.44 29.66
C GLU A 5 -41.61 28.98 29.19
N GLY A 6 -41.93 28.76 27.91
CA GLY A 6 -41.91 27.44 27.30
C GLY A 6 -40.51 27.04 26.84
N VAL A 7 -39.86 26.14 27.59
CA VAL A 7 -38.53 25.62 27.23
C VAL A 7 -38.64 24.70 26.01
N GLY A 8 -37.99 25.08 24.91
CA GLY A 8 -37.93 24.26 23.70
C GLY A 8 -36.88 23.15 23.83
N GLU A 9 -37.30 21.92 24.07
CA GLU A 9 -36.43 20.74 24.10
C GLU A 9 -35.97 20.35 22.68
N SER A 10 -34.90 20.98 22.19
CA SER A 10 -34.26 20.60 20.92
C SER A 10 -33.46 19.30 21.06
N SER A 11 -34.17 18.18 21.16
CA SER A 11 -33.56 16.85 21.16
C SER A 11 -32.91 16.59 19.80
N SER A 12 -31.58 16.55 19.76
CA SER A 12 -30.84 16.13 18.57
C SER A 12 -31.04 14.64 18.34
N PRO A 13 -31.21 14.16 17.08
CA PRO A 13 -31.29 12.74 16.81
C PRO A 13 -30.03 12.03 17.33
N PRO A 14 -30.15 10.81 17.88
CA PRO A 14 -28.97 10.02 18.20
C PRO A 14 -28.17 9.84 16.91
N ARG A 15 -26.90 10.29 16.91
CA ARG A 15 -25.98 9.91 15.85
C ARG A 15 -25.81 8.41 15.93
N SER A 16 -26.48 7.70 15.04
CA SER A 16 -26.07 6.36 14.65
C SER A 16 -24.67 6.51 14.04
N PHE A 17 -23.65 6.41 14.89
CA PHE A 17 -22.35 5.96 14.43
C PHE A 17 -22.61 4.59 13.83
N GLY A 18 -22.55 4.51 12.49
CA GLY A 18 -22.75 3.26 11.79
C GLY A 18 -21.84 2.22 12.42
N SER A 19 -22.44 1.18 12.99
CA SER A 19 -21.70 0.06 13.53
C SER A 19 -21.08 -0.65 12.33
N PHE A 20 -19.85 -0.25 11.98
CA PHE A 20 -18.96 -1.04 11.14
C PHE A 20 -18.71 -2.33 11.93
N ASN A 21 -19.57 -3.33 11.68
CA ASN A 21 -19.59 -4.49 12.54
C ASN A 21 -18.29 -5.24 12.31
N SER A 22 -17.50 -5.41 13.38
CA SER A 22 -16.34 -6.31 13.38
C SER A 22 -16.70 -7.75 12.94
N TYR A 23 -17.99 -8.11 12.99
CA TYR A 23 -18.52 -9.34 12.40
C TYR A 23 -18.40 -9.39 10.86
N ASP A 24 -18.59 -8.28 10.16
CA ASP A 24 -18.58 -8.22 8.70
C ASP A 24 -17.14 -8.44 8.21
N VAL A 25 -16.17 -7.65 8.69
CA VAL A 25 -14.73 -7.82 8.36
C VAL A 25 -14.24 -9.24 8.64
N ARG A 26 -14.63 -9.85 9.77
CA ARG A 26 -14.26 -11.24 10.10
C ARG A 26 -14.82 -12.26 9.11
N ASN A 27 -16.03 -12.05 8.62
CA ASN A 27 -16.64 -12.89 7.59
C ASN A 27 -15.97 -12.67 6.24
N ASP A 28 -15.75 -11.41 5.87
CA ASP A 28 -15.19 -11.02 4.57
C ASP A 28 -13.74 -11.52 4.42
N VAL A 29 -12.94 -11.45 5.49
CA VAL A 29 -11.59 -12.03 5.55
C VAL A 29 -11.63 -13.56 5.38
N PHE A 30 -12.55 -14.26 6.05
CA PHE A 30 -12.70 -15.70 5.88
C PHE A 30 -13.14 -16.07 4.46
N ASN A 31 -14.13 -15.35 3.90
CA ASN A 31 -14.63 -15.57 2.55
C ASN A 31 -13.53 -15.34 1.51
N ARG A 32 -12.79 -14.23 1.58
CA ARG A 32 -11.65 -13.96 0.69
C ARG A 32 -10.53 -15.01 0.81
N LEU A 33 -10.27 -15.56 2.00
CA LEU A 33 -9.29 -16.66 2.17
C LEU A 33 -9.77 -17.98 1.54
N VAL A 34 -11.09 -18.24 1.53
CA VAL A 34 -11.67 -19.38 0.79
C VAL A 34 -11.59 -19.15 -0.72
N GLU A 35 -11.90 -17.93 -1.18
CA GLU A 35 -11.82 -17.53 -2.60
C GLU A 35 -10.38 -17.52 -3.13
N SER A 36 -9.39 -17.12 -2.32
CA SER A 36 -7.96 -17.15 -2.68
C SER A 36 -7.34 -18.56 -2.67
N GLY A 37 -8.13 -19.59 -2.34
CA GLY A 37 -7.69 -20.98 -2.38
C GLY A 37 -6.90 -21.42 -1.15
N HIS A 38 -6.98 -20.70 -0.01
CA HIS A 38 -6.17 -21.01 1.17
C HIS A 38 -6.54 -22.39 1.75
N GLU A 39 -5.62 -23.34 1.67
CA GLU A 39 -5.84 -24.75 2.00
C GLU A 39 -6.51 -24.96 3.37
N GLN A 40 -6.07 -24.22 4.40
CA GLN A 40 -6.66 -24.34 5.74
C GLN A 40 -8.08 -23.76 5.83
N ALA A 41 -8.42 -22.73 5.06
CA ALA A 41 -9.76 -22.15 5.04
C ALA A 41 -10.79 -23.08 4.37
N ILE A 42 -10.34 -23.86 3.39
CA ILE A 42 -11.17 -24.82 2.65
C ILE A 42 -11.25 -26.17 3.37
N SER A 43 -10.14 -26.65 3.94
CA SER A 43 -10.01 -28.03 4.43
C SER A 43 -10.31 -28.20 5.91
N ASN A 44 -10.19 -27.13 6.72
CA ASN A 44 -10.39 -27.20 8.17
C ASN A 44 -11.68 -26.48 8.60
N PRO A 45 -12.71 -27.20 9.10
CA PRO A 45 -13.96 -26.59 9.54
C PRO A 45 -13.77 -25.63 10.72
N ASP A 46 -12.76 -25.86 11.57
CA ASP A 46 -12.48 -25.06 12.77
C ASP A 46 -11.68 -23.77 12.46
N PHE A 47 -11.26 -23.58 11.20
CA PHE A 47 -10.46 -22.41 10.79
C PHE A 47 -11.17 -21.07 11.01
N ARG A 48 -12.51 -21.06 10.91
CA ARG A 48 -13.33 -19.89 11.19
C ARG A 48 -13.25 -19.46 12.66
N ASP A 49 -13.32 -20.43 13.58
CA ASP A 49 -13.20 -20.18 15.03
C ASP A 49 -11.78 -19.76 15.41
N PHE A 50 -10.76 -20.32 14.74
CA PHE A 50 -9.37 -19.87 14.86
C PHE A 50 -9.22 -18.39 14.46
N LEU A 51 -9.74 -17.97 13.31
CA LEU A 51 -9.72 -16.56 12.89
C LEU A 51 -10.46 -15.68 13.89
N TYR A 52 -11.67 -16.07 14.29
CA TYR A 52 -12.46 -15.29 15.25
C TYR A 52 -11.74 -15.14 16.59
N SER A 53 -11.10 -16.20 17.09
CA SER A 53 -10.26 -16.17 18.29
C SER A 53 -9.09 -15.19 18.14
N HIS A 54 -8.44 -15.15 16.98
CA HIS A 54 -7.39 -14.17 16.68
C HIS A 54 -7.90 -12.72 16.72
N PHE A 55 -9.01 -12.41 16.04
CA PHE A 55 -9.62 -11.08 16.06
C PHE A 55 -10.10 -10.68 17.46
N ASN A 56 -10.72 -11.58 18.22
CA ASN A 56 -11.17 -11.33 19.59
C ASN A 56 -10.00 -11.07 20.58
N ARG A 57 -8.76 -11.40 20.18
CA ARG A 57 -7.53 -11.16 20.95
C ARG A 57 -6.95 -9.76 20.73
N LEU A 58 -7.40 -9.06 19.70
CA LEU A 58 -6.92 -7.75 19.25
C LEU A 58 -7.97 -6.66 19.51
N PRO A 59 -7.59 -5.37 19.53
CA PRO A 59 -8.54 -4.26 19.65
C PRO A 59 -9.44 -4.17 18.42
N ALA A 60 -10.65 -3.61 18.58
CA ALA A 60 -11.58 -3.44 17.46
C ALA A 60 -11.00 -2.59 16.29
N SER A 61 -10.06 -1.69 16.56
CA SER A 61 -9.35 -0.91 15.54
C SER A 61 -8.58 -1.79 14.55
N TYR A 62 -8.06 -2.94 14.98
CA TYR A 62 -7.36 -3.87 14.09
C TYR A 62 -8.21 -4.23 12.87
N GLY A 63 -9.52 -4.44 13.05
CA GLY A 63 -10.44 -4.74 11.95
C GLY A 63 -10.69 -3.57 10.98
N LEU A 64 -10.35 -2.34 11.34
CA LEU A 64 -10.38 -1.17 10.45
C LEU A 64 -9.10 -1.07 9.61
N ASP A 65 -7.98 -1.53 10.17
CA ASP A 65 -6.65 -1.46 9.58
C ASP A 65 -6.25 -2.74 8.81
N VAL A 66 -7.14 -3.74 8.72
CA VAL A 66 -6.92 -4.94 7.87
C VAL A 66 -6.99 -4.55 6.40
N ASN A 67 -5.91 -4.84 5.67
CA ASN A 67 -5.91 -4.75 4.21
C ASN A 67 -6.76 -5.89 3.60
N MET A 68 -7.94 -5.56 3.11
CA MET A 68 -8.85 -6.53 2.49
C MET A 68 -8.31 -7.14 1.20
N ASP A 69 -7.40 -6.48 0.49
CA ASP A 69 -6.77 -7.02 -0.73
C ASP A 69 -5.59 -7.95 -0.41
N ARG A 70 -5.23 -8.10 0.88
CA ARG A 70 -4.15 -8.95 1.38
C ARG A 70 -4.55 -9.65 2.69
N VAL A 71 -5.67 -10.36 2.66
CA VAL A 71 -6.25 -11.05 3.84
C VAL A 71 -5.30 -12.07 4.49
N GLU A 72 -4.32 -12.56 3.75
CA GLU A 72 -3.23 -13.41 4.23
C GLU A 72 -2.37 -12.73 5.31
N ASP A 73 -2.32 -11.39 5.34
CA ASP A 73 -1.59 -10.64 6.36
C ASP A 73 -2.19 -10.86 7.76
N VAL A 74 -3.50 -11.16 7.86
CA VAL A 74 -4.11 -11.58 9.14
C VAL A 74 -3.49 -12.88 9.67
N LEU A 75 -3.13 -13.81 8.78
CA LEU A 75 -2.47 -15.06 9.15
C LEU A 75 -1.00 -14.83 9.50
N LEU A 76 -0.32 -13.91 8.80
CA LEU A 76 1.03 -13.46 9.13
C LEU A 76 1.08 -12.80 10.52
N HIS A 77 0.16 -11.89 10.81
CA HIS A 77 0.00 -11.23 12.11
C HIS A 77 -0.20 -12.25 13.24
N HIS A 78 -1.10 -13.23 13.03
CA HIS A 78 -1.26 -14.35 13.97
C HIS A 78 0.06 -15.11 14.18
N LYS A 79 0.75 -15.49 13.10
CA LYS A 79 2.00 -16.26 13.13
C LYS A 79 3.10 -15.52 13.88
N LEU A 80 3.26 -14.22 13.66
CA LEU A 80 4.23 -13.37 14.37
C LEU A 80 3.90 -13.29 15.88
N LEU A 81 2.62 -13.12 16.23
CA LEU A 81 2.13 -13.15 17.62
C LEU A 81 2.26 -14.53 18.29
N ALA A 82 2.26 -15.63 17.53
CA ALA A 82 2.52 -16.96 18.04
C ALA A 82 4.03 -17.18 18.29
N LEU A 83 4.88 -16.81 17.32
CA LEU A 83 6.35 -16.88 17.44
C LEU A 83 6.87 -16.00 18.58
N ALA A 84 6.26 -14.84 18.81
CA ALA A 84 6.62 -13.97 19.92
C ALA A 84 6.31 -14.56 21.31
N LYS A 85 5.61 -15.71 21.42
CA LYS A 85 5.46 -16.40 22.71
C LYS A 85 6.76 -17.04 23.19
N ASP A 86 7.67 -17.41 22.28
CA ASP A 86 9.01 -17.91 22.60
C ASP A 86 9.91 -16.75 23.08
N PRO A 87 10.44 -16.75 24.33
CA PRO A 87 11.27 -15.66 24.84
C PRO A 87 12.57 -15.45 24.03
N GLU A 88 13.21 -16.54 23.63
CA GLU A 88 14.49 -16.54 22.88
C GLU A 88 14.38 -15.88 21.50
N ARG A 89 13.19 -15.93 20.89
CA ARG A 89 12.94 -15.38 19.55
C ARG A 89 12.58 -13.90 19.54
N ARG A 90 12.48 -13.24 20.70
CA ARG A 90 12.08 -11.82 20.79
C ARG A 90 13.24 -10.87 20.47
N PRO A 91 12.96 -9.71 19.85
CA PRO A 91 11.72 -9.36 19.16
C PRO A 91 11.56 -10.18 17.87
N VAL A 92 10.34 -10.64 17.58
CA VAL A 92 10.03 -11.27 16.28
C VAL A 92 9.66 -10.17 15.31
N TYR A 93 10.20 -10.19 14.10
CA TYR A 93 9.88 -9.21 13.07
C TYR A 93 9.72 -9.85 11.69
N HIS A 94 9.06 -9.12 10.80
CA HIS A 94 8.95 -9.41 9.37
C HIS A 94 9.18 -8.11 8.59
N ILE A 95 9.87 -8.21 7.45
CA ILE A 95 10.17 -7.08 6.57
C ILE A 95 9.75 -7.46 5.15
N ARG A 96 9.09 -6.54 4.47
CA ARG A 96 8.56 -6.72 3.11
C ARG A 96 8.65 -5.41 2.34
N PHE A 97 9.00 -5.48 1.06
CA PHE A 97 8.88 -4.33 0.15
C PHE A 97 7.39 -4.11 -0.23
N LEU A 98 6.95 -2.85 -0.30
CA LEU A 98 5.58 -2.49 -0.69
C LEU A 98 5.54 -1.88 -2.09
N GLU A 99 6.01 -0.65 -2.25
CA GLU A 99 5.89 0.13 -3.48
C GLU A 99 6.95 1.23 -3.58
N ASN A 100 7.28 1.63 -4.81
CA ASN A 100 8.11 2.79 -5.11
C ASN A 100 7.22 4.04 -5.23
N LEU A 101 7.15 4.87 -4.18
CA LEU A 101 6.31 6.06 -4.20
C LEU A 101 6.99 7.21 -4.95
N CYS A 102 6.24 7.86 -5.83
CA CYS A 102 6.66 9.05 -6.56
C CYS A 102 6.38 10.31 -5.73
N THR A 103 7.42 10.94 -5.20
CA THR A 103 7.33 12.32 -4.71
C THR A 103 7.54 13.30 -5.86
N LYS A 104 6.45 13.83 -6.44
CA LYS A 104 6.54 15.02 -7.28
C LYS A 104 7.03 16.18 -6.42
N ALA A 105 8.26 16.64 -6.67
CA ALA A 105 8.75 17.89 -6.11
C ALA A 105 7.90 19.08 -6.58
N ASP A 106 7.69 20.06 -5.69
CA ASP A 106 6.68 21.12 -5.84
C ASP A 106 6.74 21.86 -7.19
N ALA A 107 5.62 21.76 -7.92
CA ALA A 107 5.18 22.81 -8.84
C ALA A 107 3.66 22.92 -8.72
N ILE A 108 3.20 24.11 -8.35
CA ILE A 108 1.79 24.47 -8.28
C ILE A 108 1.18 24.37 -9.68
N ASP A 109 0.24 23.44 -9.93
CA ASP A 109 -1.10 23.77 -10.46
C ASP A 109 -2.07 22.55 -10.48
N ASP A 110 -3.35 22.88 -10.40
CA ASP A 110 -4.61 22.15 -10.59
C ASP A 110 -4.70 20.62 -10.78
N LYS A 111 -5.52 20.03 -9.88
CA LYS A 111 -6.58 19.02 -10.12
C LYS A 111 -6.27 17.82 -11.04
N GLN A 112 -5.97 16.67 -10.45
CA GLN A 112 -6.48 15.38 -10.96
C GLN A 112 -7.00 14.50 -9.81
N TYR A 113 -8.30 14.18 -9.86
CA TYR A 113 -8.90 13.15 -9.02
C TYR A 113 -8.42 11.77 -9.51
N ILE A 114 -8.04 10.95 -8.54
CA ILE A 114 -8.09 9.48 -8.54
C ILE A 114 -8.98 8.87 -9.64
N ASN A 115 -8.39 8.00 -10.47
CA ASN A 115 -9.12 7.07 -11.31
C ASN A 115 -8.49 5.68 -11.20
N SER A 116 -9.26 4.72 -10.71
CA SER A 116 -8.83 3.34 -10.48
C SER A 116 -8.98 2.48 -11.74
N LEU A 117 -7.99 1.61 -11.96
CA LEU A 117 -8.09 0.25 -12.54
C LEU A 117 -9.09 -0.02 -13.69
N SER A 118 -8.55 -0.35 -14.88
CA SER A 118 -8.71 -1.67 -15.53
C SER A 118 -8.25 -1.68 -16.99
N PRO A 119 -7.48 -2.69 -17.46
CA PRO A 119 -7.37 -3.02 -18.87
C PRO A 119 -8.40 -4.10 -19.25
N GLN A 120 -9.54 -3.71 -19.82
CA GLN A 120 -10.40 -4.65 -20.56
C GLN A 120 -9.94 -4.72 -22.02
N SER A 121 -9.44 -5.88 -22.42
CA SER A 121 -9.24 -6.23 -23.82
C SER A 121 -10.57 -6.64 -24.45
N PHE A 122 -11.04 -5.86 -25.42
CA PHE A 122 -12.16 -6.24 -26.28
C PHE A 122 -11.65 -7.17 -27.38
N ASP A 123 -12.31 -8.32 -27.53
CA ASP A 123 -12.23 -9.19 -28.70
C ASP A 123 -13.63 -9.17 -29.31
N ASP A 124 -13.75 -8.73 -30.58
CA ASP A 124 -15.04 -8.46 -31.21
C ASP A 124 -15.07 -9.06 -32.61
N GLY A 125 -16.06 -9.92 -32.85
CA GLY A 125 -16.11 -10.80 -34.02
C GLY A 125 -17.26 -10.50 -34.98
N ASP A 126 -16.88 -10.32 -36.25
CA ASP A 126 -17.63 -10.65 -37.47
C ASP A 126 -18.89 -9.83 -37.89
N SER A 127 -18.95 -9.66 -39.22
CA SER A 127 -20.12 -9.44 -40.09
C SER A 127 -20.85 -8.10 -40.11
N GLU A 128 -20.32 -7.24 -40.98
CA GLU A 128 -20.97 -6.10 -41.63
C GLU A 128 -22.23 -6.49 -42.44
N LYS A 129 -23.31 -5.70 -42.35
CA LYS A 129 -24.35 -5.68 -43.39
C LYS A 129 -25.14 -4.36 -43.52
N VAL A 130 -25.06 -3.80 -44.73
CA VAL A 130 -25.99 -2.85 -45.39
C VAL A 130 -25.89 -1.35 -45.03
N VAL A 131 -25.51 -0.58 -46.06
CA VAL A 131 -25.50 0.90 -46.16
C VAL A 131 -26.77 1.37 -46.91
N PRO A 132 -27.40 2.51 -46.55
CA PRO A 132 -27.44 3.72 -47.42
C PRO A 132 -27.47 5.05 -46.61
N SER A 133 -27.32 6.28 -47.13
CA SER A 133 -26.74 6.88 -48.36
C SER A 133 -26.90 8.43 -48.28
N HIS A 134 -26.14 9.20 -49.07
CA HIS A 134 -26.26 10.67 -49.33
C HIS A 134 -25.79 11.65 -48.21
N LYS A 135 -25.26 12.86 -48.44
CA LYS A 135 -24.43 13.57 -49.47
C LYS A 135 -24.63 15.10 -49.26
N ARG A 136 -23.54 15.90 -49.26
CA ARG A 136 -23.47 17.41 -49.35
C ARG A 136 -23.73 18.21 -48.03
N ASP A 137 -23.11 19.34 -47.71
CA ASP A 137 -21.95 20.12 -48.26
C ASP A 137 -21.27 20.94 -47.09
N HIS A 138 -20.06 21.49 -47.30
CA HIS A 138 -19.13 22.06 -46.27
C HIS A 138 -19.39 23.55 -45.87
N PRO A 139 -18.78 24.16 -44.80
CA PRO A 139 -17.33 24.49 -44.74
C PRO A 139 -16.62 24.55 -43.34
N VAL A 140 -15.26 24.48 -43.34
CA VAL A 140 -14.27 25.21 -42.48
C VAL A 140 -14.39 25.11 -40.94
N ASP A 141 -13.37 24.78 -40.12
CA ASP A 141 -11.99 24.24 -40.22
C ASP A 141 -11.71 23.58 -38.83
N PHE A 142 -10.59 22.93 -38.46
CA PHE A 142 -9.17 22.89 -38.87
C PHE A 142 -8.61 21.46 -38.75
N GLU A 143 -7.42 21.21 -39.33
CA GLU A 143 -6.70 19.93 -39.24
C GLU A 143 -5.25 20.12 -38.74
N PRO A 144 -4.87 19.61 -37.55
CA PRO A 144 -3.49 19.65 -37.06
C PRO A 144 -2.54 18.68 -37.79
N CYS A 145 -2.15 19.04 -39.00
CA CYS A 145 -1.05 18.42 -39.70
C CYS A 145 0.27 18.59 -38.94
N PHE A 146 0.94 17.48 -38.60
CA PHE A 146 2.39 17.46 -38.44
C PHE A 146 2.97 16.32 -39.28
N LYS A 147 3.56 16.66 -40.41
CA LYS A 147 4.20 15.73 -41.34
C LYS A 147 5.43 16.39 -41.94
N LEU A 148 6.49 15.61 -42.05
CA LEU A 148 7.77 15.92 -42.71
C LEU A 148 8.65 16.96 -41.99
N GLU A 149 9.88 16.57 -41.66
CA GLU A 149 11.02 16.99 -42.48
C GLU A 149 12.21 16.02 -42.29
N ASP A 150 12.41 15.12 -43.28
CA ASP A 150 13.64 14.34 -43.42
C ASP A 150 14.66 15.14 -44.23
N LEU A 151 15.73 15.62 -43.60
CA LEU A 151 16.89 16.19 -44.29
C LEU A 151 18.19 15.57 -43.76
N ASN A 152 18.73 14.64 -44.56
CA ASN A 152 20.00 13.95 -44.30
C ASN A 152 21.20 14.87 -44.58
N LEU A 153 22.24 14.78 -43.74
CA LEU A 153 23.59 15.24 -44.07
C LEU A 153 24.63 14.20 -43.62
N ASP A 154 25.06 13.38 -44.58
CA ASP A 154 26.19 12.45 -44.43
C ASP A 154 27.52 13.20 -44.30
N VAL A 155 28.29 12.93 -43.25
CA VAL A 155 29.75 13.19 -43.22
C VAL A 155 30.49 11.96 -42.74
N ARG A 156 30.89 11.13 -43.71
CA ARG A 156 31.84 10.03 -43.54
C ARG A 156 33.25 10.55 -43.25
N LYS A 157 33.85 10.20 -42.11
CA LYS A 157 35.32 10.12 -41.98
C LYS A 157 35.79 9.17 -40.87
N ASN A 158 36.76 8.30 -41.19
CA ASN A 158 37.34 7.33 -40.27
C ASN A 158 38.26 7.98 -39.21
N SER A 159 38.25 7.44 -37.99
CA SER A 159 39.46 7.17 -37.20
C SER A 159 39.21 6.03 -36.20
N LYS A 160 40.29 5.44 -35.68
CA LYS A 160 40.30 4.22 -34.85
C LYS A 160 40.76 4.56 -33.42
N CYS A 161 40.51 3.63 -32.49
CA CYS A 161 41.12 3.44 -31.17
C CYS A 161 40.47 4.12 -29.95
N GLU A 162 40.06 3.21 -29.05
CA GLU A 162 40.37 3.15 -27.61
C GLU A 162 39.64 4.07 -26.61
N ASP A 163 38.90 3.38 -25.74
CA ASP A 163 38.65 3.60 -24.31
C ASP A 163 38.48 5.03 -23.79
N ASP A 164 37.22 5.38 -23.45
CA ASP A 164 36.96 5.79 -22.07
C ASP A 164 35.50 5.54 -21.65
N ILE A 165 35.29 5.25 -20.36
CA ILE A 165 33.98 4.88 -19.80
C ILE A 165 33.16 6.15 -19.54
N HIS A 166 32.30 6.53 -20.49
CA HIS A 166 31.31 7.58 -20.29
C HIS A 166 29.88 7.04 -20.40
N LEU A 167 29.16 7.13 -19.29
CA LEU A 167 27.73 6.85 -19.19
C LEU A 167 26.96 7.73 -20.18
N THR A 168 26.16 7.12 -21.06
CA THR A 168 25.38 7.83 -22.07
C THR A 168 24.30 8.69 -21.43
N GLU A 169 24.59 9.98 -21.31
CA GLU A 169 23.62 11.03 -21.03
C GLU A 169 22.55 11.08 -22.13
N ASN A 170 21.37 10.52 -21.85
CA ASN A 170 20.15 10.78 -22.62
C ASN A 170 19.19 11.61 -21.76
N PHE A 171 19.55 12.88 -21.51
CA PHE A 171 18.72 13.85 -20.79
C PHE A 171 17.49 14.28 -21.60
N THR A 172 16.49 13.40 -21.72
CA THR A 172 15.13 13.80 -22.08
C THR A 172 14.50 14.58 -20.94
N LYS A 173 14.55 15.92 -21.04
CA LYS A 173 13.83 16.85 -20.14
C LYS A 173 12.35 16.47 -19.99
N ARG A 174 11.99 15.77 -18.91
CA ARG A 174 10.63 15.66 -18.33
C ARG A 174 10.74 14.95 -16.96
N GLN A 175 10.71 15.75 -15.90
CA GLN A 175 10.43 15.36 -14.50
C GLN A 175 11.10 14.07 -14.01
N GLU A 176 12.24 14.22 -13.35
CA GLU A 176 12.95 13.13 -12.67
C GLU A 176 12.08 12.61 -11.51
N ILE A 177 11.39 11.49 -11.74
CA ILE A 177 10.60 10.81 -10.72
C ILE A 177 11.57 10.13 -9.76
N VAL A 178 11.80 10.75 -8.61
CA VAL A 178 12.46 10.10 -7.48
C VAL A 178 11.48 9.09 -6.90
N HIS A 179 11.62 7.84 -7.32
CA HIS A 179 10.99 6.69 -6.69
C HIS A 179 11.65 6.46 -5.33
N ILE A 180 10.88 6.58 -4.25
CA ILE A 180 11.34 6.29 -2.90
C ILE A 180 10.83 4.88 -2.53
N PRO A 181 11.71 3.88 -2.34
CA PRO A 181 11.31 2.53 -1.96
C PRO A 181 10.66 2.52 -0.57
N THR A 182 9.39 2.10 -0.51
CA THR A 182 8.70 1.91 0.77
C THR A 182 8.69 0.46 1.20
N HIS A 183 8.90 0.27 2.49
CA HIS A 183 8.99 -1.03 3.12
C HIS A 183 8.00 -1.11 4.27
N GLU A 184 7.48 -2.29 4.51
CA GLU A 184 6.68 -2.63 5.67
C GLU A 184 7.55 -3.40 6.67
N VAL A 185 7.52 -2.99 7.93
CA VAL A 185 8.19 -3.67 9.05
C VAL A 185 7.16 -3.98 10.12
N ILE A 186 6.91 -5.26 10.34
CA ILE A 186 5.97 -5.75 11.34
C ILE A 186 6.76 -6.31 12.52
N PHE A 187 6.55 -5.80 13.73
CA PHE A 187 7.11 -6.31 14.97
C PHE A 187 6.06 -7.04 15.81
N SER A 188 6.48 -8.10 16.48
CA SER A 188 5.70 -8.79 17.50
C SER A 188 6.53 -9.02 18.77
N THR A 189 6.06 -8.46 19.88
CA THR A 189 6.81 -8.36 21.14
C THR A 189 5.87 -8.42 22.36
N THR A 190 6.41 -8.45 23.58
CA THR A 190 5.59 -8.26 24.80
C THR A 190 5.19 -6.81 24.94
N ASP A 191 3.91 -6.54 25.22
CA ASP A 191 3.45 -5.18 25.49
C ASP A 191 4.05 -4.67 26.81
N ARG A 192 4.74 -3.52 26.74
CA ARG A 192 5.46 -2.90 27.84
C ARG A 192 5.54 -1.38 27.66
N PRO A 193 5.59 -0.60 28.76
CA PRO A 193 5.79 0.84 28.68
C PRO A 193 7.03 1.21 27.85
N LYS A 194 6.88 2.23 27.00
CA LYS A 194 7.91 2.75 26.07
C LYS A 194 8.28 1.85 24.89
N LEU A 195 7.56 0.74 24.63
CA LEU A 195 7.81 -0.13 23.47
C LEU A 195 7.94 0.67 22.15
N LEU A 196 7.02 1.58 21.87
CA LEU A 196 7.07 2.40 20.64
C LEU A 196 8.28 3.33 20.56
N SER A 197 8.76 3.84 21.70
CA SER A 197 10.00 4.62 21.74
C SER A 197 11.23 3.75 21.45
N GLN A 198 11.21 2.47 21.83
CA GLN A 198 12.28 1.52 21.52
C GLN A 198 12.27 1.14 20.04
N LEU A 199 11.08 0.81 19.48
CA LEU A 199 10.94 0.47 18.06
C LEU A 199 11.26 1.67 17.15
N SER A 200 10.81 2.88 17.51
CA SER A 200 11.13 4.09 16.76
C SER A 200 12.63 4.44 16.80
N ALA A 201 13.29 4.29 17.96
CA ALA A 201 14.74 4.44 18.05
C ALA A 201 15.48 3.41 17.18
N LEU A 202 15.04 2.14 17.21
CA LEU A 202 15.63 1.07 16.41
C LEU A 202 15.51 1.33 14.90
N LEU A 203 14.35 1.79 14.42
CA LEU A 203 14.15 2.20 13.03
C LEU A 203 15.02 3.41 12.66
N SER A 204 15.12 4.41 13.55
CA SER A 204 15.98 5.58 13.37
C SER A 204 17.48 5.24 13.35
N ASP A 205 17.94 4.25 14.12
CA ASP A 205 19.33 3.78 14.15
C ASP A 205 19.76 3.11 12.83
N ILE A 206 18.78 2.60 12.06
CA ILE A 206 18.98 2.06 10.70
C ILE A 206 18.93 3.19 9.64
N GLY A 207 18.36 4.35 9.99
CA GLY A 207 18.13 5.47 9.07
C GLY A 207 16.79 5.44 8.34
N LEU A 208 15.79 4.76 8.90
CA LEU A 208 14.45 4.63 8.32
C LEU A 208 13.51 5.73 8.84
N ASN A 209 12.74 6.36 7.97
CA ASN A 209 11.70 7.30 8.36
C ASN A 209 10.34 6.57 8.45
N ILE A 210 9.58 6.84 9.51
CA ILE A 210 8.25 6.25 9.69
C ILE A 210 7.21 7.10 8.96
N ARG A 211 6.51 6.50 8.00
CA ARG A 211 5.40 7.12 7.26
C ARG A 211 4.05 6.82 7.91
N GLU A 212 3.89 5.60 8.40
CA GLU A 212 2.65 5.08 8.98
C GLU A 212 3.00 4.09 10.10
N ALA A 213 2.16 4.02 11.15
CA ALA A 213 2.41 3.18 12.31
C ALA A 213 1.08 2.73 12.95
N HIS A 214 0.74 1.45 12.80
CA HIS A 214 -0.43 0.83 13.41
C HIS A 214 0.00 -0.11 14.53
N VAL A 215 -0.60 0.06 15.72
CA VAL A 215 -0.13 -0.57 16.95
C VAL A 215 -1.29 -1.18 17.71
N PHE A 216 -1.20 -2.48 18.00
CA PHE A 216 -2.26 -3.26 18.59
C PHE A 216 -1.75 -4.04 19.81
N SER A 217 -2.19 -3.64 21.00
CA SER A 217 -2.04 -4.43 22.22
C SER A 217 -3.05 -5.58 22.24
N THR A 218 -2.58 -6.81 22.46
CA THR A 218 -3.43 -7.99 22.59
C THR A 218 -3.87 -8.22 24.03
N THR A 219 -5.01 -8.88 24.21
CA THR A 219 -5.56 -9.25 25.53
C THR A 219 -4.67 -10.22 26.33
N ASP A 220 -3.70 -10.88 25.69
CA ASP A 220 -2.71 -11.77 26.34
C ASP A 220 -1.34 -11.10 26.60
N GLY A 221 -1.24 -9.76 26.52
CA GLY A 221 -0.06 -9.00 26.95
C GLY A 221 1.06 -8.91 25.91
N TYR A 222 0.73 -9.05 24.62
CA TYR A 222 1.65 -8.86 23.50
C TYR A 222 1.27 -7.61 22.70
N SER A 223 2.19 -7.11 21.88
CA SER A 223 1.95 -6.04 20.93
C SER A 223 2.31 -6.52 19.53
N LEU A 224 1.44 -6.20 18.57
CA LEU A 224 1.72 -6.23 17.15
C LEU A 224 1.85 -4.77 16.67
N SER A 225 2.97 -4.44 16.04
CA SER A 225 3.23 -3.09 15.53
C SER A 225 3.63 -3.16 14.06
N VAL A 226 2.81 -2.60 13.17
CA VAL A 226 3.03 -2.52 11.73
C VAL A 226 3.52 -1.10 11.41
N PHE A 227 4.67 -0.97 10.76
CA PHE A 227 5.23 0.31 10.33
C PHE A 227 5.42 0.31 8.81
N VAL A 228 4.95 1.35 8.14
CA VAL A 228 5.38 1.66 6.76
C VAL A 228 6.51 2.68 6.86
N VAL A 229 7.65 2.36 6.26
CA VAL A 229 8.87 3.14 6.34
C VAL A 229 9.46 3.45 4.97
N ASP A 230 10.19 4.55 4.88
CA ASP A 230 11.10 4.87 3.78
C ASP A 230 12.54 5.11 4.28
N GLY A 231 13.44 5.54 3.39
CA GLY A 231 14.85 5.81 3.70
C GLY A 231 15.80 4.66 3.37
N TRP A 232 15.29 3.47 3.06
CA TRP A 232 16.10 2.37 2.52
C TRP A 232 16.22 2.49 0.98
N PRO A 233 17.42 2.61 0.40
CA PRO A 233 17.60 3.00 -1.00
C PRO A 233 17.52 1.85 -2.01
N VAL A 234 17.26 0.62 -1.56
CA VAL A 234 17.22 -0.60 -2.39
C VAL A 234 15.86 -1.27 -2.18
N GLU A 235 15.28 -1.86 -3.21
CA GLU A 235 14.03 -2.64 -3.11
C GLU A 235 14.25 -4.00 -2.42
N ASP A 236 15.51 -4.47 -2.35
CA ASP A 236 15.89 -5.71 -1.70
C ASP A 236 15.84 -5.60 -0.17
N THR A 237 15.12 -6.55 0.43
CA THR A 237 14.94 -6.65 1.87
C THR A 237 16.09 -7.37 2.59
N ASP A 238 16.99 -8.10 1.92
CA ASP A 238 18.06 -8.85 2.61
C ASP A 238 19.03 -7.91 3.35
N GLY A 239 19.41 -6.81 2.71
CA GLY A 239 20.22 -5.76 3.34
C GLY A 239 19.53 -5.14 4.56
N LEU A 240 18.22 -4.89 4.46
CA LEU A 240 17.40 -4.30 5.52
C LEU A 240 17.18 -5.28 6.68
N ASN A 241 16.94 -6.56 6.40
CA ASN A 241 16.85 -7.64 7.39
C ASN A 241 18.16 -7.79 8.18
N LYS A 242 19.31 -7.70 7.51
CA LYS A 242 20.63 -7.74 8.16
C LYS A 242 20.92 -6.49 9.00
N ALA A 243 20.46 -5.32 8.56
CA ALA A 243 20.53 -4.10 9.35
C ALA A 243 19.64 -4.18 10.60
N MET A 244 18.42 -4.71 10.44
CA MET A 244 17.46 -4.98 11.52
C MET A 244 18.02 -5.95 12.56
N GLU A 245 18.57 -7.10 12.14
CA GLU A 245 19.18 -8.09 13.03
C GLU A 245 20.30 -7.47 13.88
N LYS A 246 21.16 -6.66 13.22
CA LYS A 246 22.25 -5.95 13.88
C LYS A 246 21.78 -4.87 14.85
N ALA A 247 20.69 -4.18 14.54
CA ALA A 247 20.08 -3.17 15.43
C ALA A 247 19.42 -3.84 16.65
N VAL A 248 18.63 -4.89 16.42
CA VAL A 248 18.04 -5.73 17.47
C VAL A 248 19.10 -6.27 18.43
N ALA A 249 20.21 -6.81 17.90
CA ALA A 249 21.32 -7.33 18.70
C ALA A 249 22.08 -6.27 19.52
N ARG A 250 21.96 -4.98 19.16
CA ARG A 250 22.50 -3.85 19.93
C ARG A 250 21.54 -3.30 21.00
N SER A 251 20.24 -3.58 20.84
CA SER A 251 19.18 -3.12 21.76
C SER A 251 18.86 -4.10 22.91
N LYS A 252 19.51 -5.27 22.93
CA LYS A 252 19.44 -6.27 24.01
C LYS A 252 20.49 -6.00 25.08
#